data_AF-A0A1F3M636-F1
#
_entry.id   AF-A0A1F3M636-F1
#
_cell.length_a   1.000
_cell.length_b   1.000
_cell.length_c   1.000
_cell.angle_alpha   90.00
_cell.angle_beta   90.00
_cell.angle_gamma   90.00
#
_symmetry.space_group_name_H-M   'P 1'
#
loop_
_entity.id
_entity.type
_entity.pdbx_description
1 polymer ?
#
loop_
_entity_poly.entity_id
_entity_poly.type
_entity_poly.pdbx_seq_one_letter_code
_entity_poly.pdbx_strand_id
1 'polypeptide(L)'
;MGTTFKIILLFSTMFLISCEGLFDYSPYQIDFEGENKGVNATNLDRLLKANQSDTITIAFTGDTHNYFDELGYFVDKVNTFPNIDFVIHVGDFADFGLPKQYLWGNGYLLNLEVPYLVLIGNHDLVGNGLEAYKEMFGDFDFSFVYQDIKFVFLNTNSLEFAYNGNVPNLDWLSQQLFPSDDFSKAVVVFHMPPGIGFDPELELGFYQTLSAHNNVIMAVHGHQHHHEVYYPTADSIPFVNVYGVEHRMMTIVKIYQDKIYVENEAF
;
A
#
# COMPACT_ATOMS: atom_id res chain seq x y z
N MET A 1 8.08 -45.12 41.55
CA MET A 1 9.10 -44.65 40.59
C MET A 1 8.53 -44.26 39.22
N GLY A 2 7.57 -45.00 38.65
CA GLY A 2 7.06 -44.72 37.29
C GLY A 2 6.28 -43.41 37.11
N THR A 3 5.51 -42.96 38.12
CA THR A 3 4.66 -41.76 38.00
C THR A 3 5.47 -40.47 38.10
N THR A 4 6.42 -40.40 39.03
CA THR A 4 7.33 -39.25 39.19
C THR A 4 8.24 -39.08 37.97
N PHE A 5 8.74 -40.18 37.40
CA PHE A 5 9.57 -40.14 36.18
C PHE A 5 8.78 -39.66 34.95
N LYS A 6 7.50 -40.07 34.83
CA LYS A 6 6.61 -39.58 33.76
C LYS A 6 6.27 -38.10 33.90
N ILE A 7 6.09 -37.60 35.13
CA ILE A 7 5.84 -36.17 35.40
C ILE A 7 7.07 -35.34 35.07
N ILE A 8 8.27 -35.80 35.44
CA ILE A 8 9.54 -35.11 35.10
C ILE A 8 9.74 -35.06 33.58
N LEU A 9 9.46 -36.16 32.86
CA LEU A 9 9.58 -36.20 31.41
C LEU A 9 8.60 -35.23 30.72
N LEU A 10 7.36 -35.13 31.22
CA LEU A 10 6.33 -34.23 30.71
C LEU A 10 6.69 -32.75 30.92
N PHE A 11 7.23 -32.40 32.10
CA PHE A 11 7.73 -31.05 32.37
C PHE A 11 8.94 -30.71 31.50
N SER A 12 9.90 -31.62 31.32
CA SER A 12 11.04 -31.40 30.42
C SER A 12 10.63 -31.22 28.96
N THR A 13 9.59 -31.91 28.48
CA THR A 13 9.07 -31.68 27.13
C THR A 13 8.36 -30.32 26.99
N MET A 14 7.66 -29.83 28.03
CA MET A 14 7.04 -28.49 27.97
C MET A 14 8.07 -27.35 27.94
N PHE A 15 9.22 -27.50 28.62
CA PHE A 15 10.29 -26.49 28.57
C PHE A 15 10.96 -26.39 27.19
N LEU A 16 11.08 -27.50 26.46
CA LEU A 16 11.71 -27.51 25.14
C LEU A 16 10.86 -26.86 24.04
N ILE A 17 9.53 -26.88 24.18
CA ILE A 17 8.60 -26.25 23.23
C ILE A 17 8.45 -24.74 23.53
N SER A 18 8.75 -24.29 24.75
CA SER A 18 8.61 -22.88 25.13
C SER A 18 9.71 -21.95 24.60
N CYS A 19 10.73 -22.48 23.91
CA CYS A 19 11.85 -21.69 23.40
C CYS A 19 11.67 -21.22 21.95
N GLU A 20 10.68 -21.73 21.21
CA GLU A 20 10.37 -21.22 19.87
C GLU A 20 9.82 -19.80 19.99
N GLY A 21 10.45 -18.83 19.31
CA GLY A 21 10.04 -17.43 19.30
C GLY A 21 10.50 -16.57 20.49
N LEU A 22 11.31 -17.11 21.43
CA LEU A 22 11.77 -16.35 22.60
C LEU A 22 12.98 -15.43 22.31
N PHE A 23 13.61 -15.61 21.16
CA PHE A 23 14.75 -14.82 20.72
C PHE A 23 14.50 -14.25 19.32
N ASP A 24 14.56 -12.93 19.22
CA ASP A 24 14.66 -12.22 17.95
C ASP A 24 16.16 -12.13 17.60
N TYR A 25 16.58 -12.89 16.59
CA TYR A 25 17.99 -13.06 16.25
C TYR A 25 18.53 -11.88 15.44
N SER A 26 17.69 -11.20 14.66
CA SER A 26 18.10 -10.09 13.82
C SER A 26 16.91 -9.26 13.34
N PRO A 27 16.94 -7.92 13.47
CA PRO A 27 15.93 -7.06 12.89
C PRO A 27 15.92 -7.06 11.35
N TYR A 28 16.91 -7.71 10.72
CA TYR A 28 17.08 -7.86 9.27
C TYR A 28 16.58 -9.20 8.72
N GLN A 29 16.11 -10.10 9.59
CA GLN A 29 15.61 -11.41 9.17
C GLN A 29 14.27 -11.24 8.44
N ILE A 30 14.16 -11.84 7.26
CA ILE A 30 12.91 -11.93 6.50
C ILE A 30 12.44 -13.37 6.57
N ASP A 31 11.45 -13.62 7.40
CA ASP A 31 10.82 -14.92 7.64
C ASP A 31 9.31 -14.75 7.79
N PHE A 32 8.72 -13.92 6.93
CA PHE A 32 7.29 -13.62 7.00
C PHE A 32 6.46 -14.85 6.63
N GLU A 33 5.50 -15.16 7.49
CA GLU A 33 4.59 -16.29 7.34
C GLU A 33 3.15 -15.87 7.63
N GLY A 34 2.20 -16.71 7.18
CA GLY A 34 0.77 -16.52 7.44
C GLY A 34 0.24 -15.16 6.96
N GLU A 35 -0.30 -14.38 7.89
CA GLU A 35 -0.91 -13.06 7.64
C GLU A 35 0.08 -11.95 7.26
N ASN A 36 1.38 -12.23 7.34
CA ASN A 36 2.45 -11.28 6.99
C ASN A 36 3.08 -11.57 5.62
N LYS A 37 2.51 -12.46 4.80
CA LYS A 37 3.05 -12.85 3.49
C LYS A 37 1.98 -12.79 2.41
N GLY A 38 2.29 -12.20 1.25
CA GLY A 38 1.31 -12.04 0.17
C GLY A 38 0.05 -11.26 0.58
N VAL A 39 0.21 -10.25 1.44
CA VAL A 39 -0.84 -9.48 2.09
C VAL A 39 -1.76 -8.78 1.08
N ASN A 40 -1.21 -8.14 0.05
CA ASN A 40 -2.04 -7.49 -0.98
C ASN A 40 -2.90 -8.51 -1.74
N ALA A 41 -2.35 -9.69 -2.07
CA ALA A 41 -3.11 -10.72 -2.76
C ALA A 41 -4.27 -11.27 -1.90
N THR A 42 -4.01 -11.50 -0.61
CA THR A 42 -5.04 -11.91 0.36
C THR A 42 -6.14 -10.85 0.51
N ASN A 43 -5.77 -9.59 0.66
CA ASN A 43 -6.74 -8.50 0.81
C ASN A 43 -7.50 -8.21 -0.49
N LEU A 44 -6.85 -8.35 -1.65
CA LEU A 44 -7.53 -8.23 -2.93
C LEU A 44 -8.59 -9.32 -3.11
N ASP A 45 -8.29 -10.57 -2.75
CA ASP A 45 -9.28 -11.66 -2.75
C ASP A 45 -10.47 -11.38 -1.80
N ARG A 46 -10.22 -10.78 -0.63
CA ARG A 46 -11.28 -10.32 0.28
C ARG A 46 -12.13 -9.21 -0.35
N LEU A 47 -11.50 -8.21 -0.96
CA LEU A 47 -12.17 -7.08 -1.59
C LEU A 47 -13.08 -7.53 -2.75
N LEU A 48 -12.58 -8.39 -3.63
CA LEU A 48 -13.34 -8.86 -4.80
C LEU A 48 -14.53 -9.77 -4.44
N LYS A 49 -14.60 -10.26 -3.20
CA LYS A 49 -15.74 -11.04 -2.66
C LYS A 49 -16.73 -10.18 -1.87
N ALA A 50 -16.39 -8.92 -1.57
CA ALA A 50 -17.26 -8.03 -0.83
C ALA A 50 -18.49 -7.63 -1.67
N ASN A 51 -19.59 -7.30 -0.99
CA ASN A 51 -20.77 -6.76 -1.67
C ASN A 51 -20.45 -5.38 -2.23
N GLN A 52 -20.78 -5.16 -3.49
CA GLN A 52 -20.52 -3.90 -4.17
C GLN A 52 -21.66 -2.92 -3.92
N SER A 53 -21.31 -1.66 -3.63
CA SER A 53 -22.23 -0.53 -3.54
C SER A 53 -22.17 0.29 -4.83
N ASP A 54 -23.11 1.23 -5.03
CA ASP A 54 -23.09 2.14 -6.18
C ASP A 54 -22.00 3.23 -6.07
N THR A 55 -21.37 3.35 -4.89
CA THR A 55 -20.28 4.27 -4.57
C THR A 55 -19.06 3.48 -4.12
N ILE A 56 -17.89 3.76 -4.71
CA ILE A 56 -16.62 3.24 -4.21
C ILE A 56 -16.04 4.26 -3.24
N THR A 57 -15.81 3.88 -1.98
CA THR A 57 -15.24 4.73 -0.93
C THR A 57 -13.92 4.14 -0.45
N ILE A 58 -12.84 4.91 -0.59
CA ILE A 58 -11.48 4.48 -0.30
C ILE A 58 -10.89 5.41 0.74
N ALA A 59 -10.33 4.86 1.80
CA ALA A 59 -9.50 5.63 2.71
C ALA A 59 -8.03 5.49 2.33
N PHE A 60 -7.35 6.60 2.16
CA PHE A 60 -5.94 6.68 1.86
C PHE A 60 -5.15 7.17 3.07
N THR A 61 -3.97 6.58 3.22
CA THR A 61 -2.89 7.03 4.10
C THR A 61 -1.56 6.71 3.41
N GLY A 62 -0.45 7.14 3.97
CA GLY A 62 0.89 6.81 3.48
C GLY A 62 1.93 7.17 4.52
N ASP A 63 3.20 7.02 4.14
CA ASP A 63 4.33 7.62 4.84
C ASP A 63 4.30 7.26 6.34
N THR A 64 4.06 5.97 6.64
CA THR A 64 4.03 5.47 8.02
C THR A 64 5.40 5.63 8.69
N HIS A 65 6.49 5.38 7.96
CA HIS A 65 7.85 5.42 8.49
C HIS A 65 8.03 4.69 9.84
N ASN A 66 7.98 5.45 10.94
CA ASN A 66 8.07 4.99 12.33
C ASN A 66 6.91 5.49 13.22
N TYR A 67 5.88 6.11 12.62
CA TYR A 67 4.68 6.66 13.27
C TYR A 67 3.62 5.56 13.51
N PHE A 68 4.02 4.50 14.21
CA PHE A 68 3.16 3.32 14.42
C PHE A 68 1.94 3.59 15.32
N ASP A 69 2.08 4.49 16.31
CA ASP A 69 0.95 4.87 17.16
C ASP A 69 -0.11 5.62 16.35
N GLU A 70 0.33 6.55 15.48
CA GLU A 70 -0.55 7.24 14.53
C GLU A 70 -1.21 6.27 13.54
N LEU A 71 -0.49 5.27 13.05
CA LEU A 71 -1.07 4.22 12.22
C LEU A 71 -2.15 3.43 12.98
N GLY A 72 -1.95 3.16 14.27
CA GLY A 72 -2.99 2.59 15.12
C GLY A 72 -4.24 3.48 15.22
N TYR A 73 -4.06 4.79 15.42
CA TYR A 73 -5.18 5.74 15.46
C TYR A 73 -5.92 5.85 14.12
N PHE A 74 -5.19 5.78 13.01
CA PHE A 74 -5.78 5.69 11.67
C PHE A 74 -6.68 4.46 11.55
N VAL A 75 -6.20 3.27 11.95
CA VAL A 75 -6.96 2.02 11.90
C VAL A 75 -8.22 2.11 12.75
N ASP A 76 -8.09 2.59 14.00
CA ASP A 76 -9.22 2.79 14.91
C ASP A 76 -10.26 3.73 14.29
N LYS A 77 -9.80 4.82 13.66
CA LYS A 77 -10.68 5.78 12.99
C LYS A 77 -11.40 5.16 11.80
N VAL A 78 -10.69 4.47 10.91
CA VAL A 78 -11.28 3.84 9.71
C VAL A 78 -12.40 2.89 10.10
N ASN A 79 -12.20 2.08 11.14
CA ASN A 79 -13.21 1.14 11.64
C ASN A 79 -14.48 1.82 12.19
N THR A 80 -14.48 3.14 12.41
CA THR A 80 -15.70 3.90 12.77
C THR A 80 -16.57 4.29 11.56
N PHE A 81 -16.07 4.15 10.33
CA PHE A 81 -16.79 4.50 9.11
C PHE A 81 -17.48 3.27 8.51
N PRO A 82 -18.81 3.25 8.40
CA PRO A 82 -19.54 2.05 7.98
C PRO A 82 -19.43 1.73 6.48
N ASN A 83 -18.91 2.64 5.66
CA ASN A 83 -18.99 2.58 4.19
C ASN A 83 -17.64 2.70 3.50
N ILE A 84 -16.50 2.46 4.17
CA ILE A 84 -15.21 2.34 3.48
C ILE A 84 -15.17 0.95 2.85
N ASP A 85 -14.92 0.86 1.55
CA ASP A 85 -14.80 -0.43 0.85
C ASP A 85 -13.43 -1.05 1.09
N PHE A 86 -12.37 -0.23 1.07
CA PHE A 86 -10.99 -0.65 1.34
C PHE A 86 -10.06 0.53 1.63
N VAL A 87 -8.88 0.22 2.15
CA VAL A 87 -7.80 1.16 2.43
C VAL A 87 -6.68 1.02 1.41
N ILE A 88 -6.05 2.14 1.05
CA ILE A 88 -4.78 2.16 0.30
C ILE A 88 -3.71 2.89 1.13
N HIS A 89 -2.57 2.24 1.34
CA HIS A 89 -1.35 2.85 1.86
C HIS A 89 -0.40 3.18 0.70
N VAL A 90 -0.09 4.46 0.45
CA VAL A 90 0.59 4.93 -0.78
C VAL A 90 2.13 4.87 -0.73
N GLY A 91 2.71 3.94 0.00
CA GLY A 91 4.18 3.79 0.14
C GLY A 91 4.78 4.44 1.38
N ASP A 92 6.08 4.20 1.56
CA ASP A 92 6.90 4.56 2.73
C ASP A 92 6.33 3.93 4.02
N PHE A 93 6.09 2.62 3.93
CA PHE A 93 5.58 1.83 5.03
C PHE A 93 6.63 1.63 6.13
N ALA A 94 7.89 1.42 5.72
CA ALA A 94 9.04 1.29 6.60
C ALA A 94 10.05 2.41 6.34
N ASP A 95 10.51 3.09 7.40
CA ASP A 95 11.47 4.20 7.29
C ASP A 95 12.88 3.78 6.85
N PHE A 96 13.31 2.57 7.26
CA PHE A 96 14.70 2.09 7.04
C PHE A 96 14.74 0.74 6.33
N GLY A 97 13.63 0.32 5.71
CA GLY A 97 13.52 -0.98 5.05
C GLY A 97 13.83 -2.17 5.97
N LEU A 98 13.63 -2.02 7.29
CA LEU A 98 13.86 -3.09 8.25
C LEU A 98 12.63 -4.03 8.28
N PRO A 99 12.79 -5.35 8.07
CA PRO A 99 11.70 -6.32 8.16
C PRO A 99 10.83 -6.19 9.41
N LYS A 100 11.44 -5.78 10.54
CA LYS A 100 10.70 -5.54 11.79
C LYS A 100 9.70 -4.39 11.71
N GLN A 101 9.99 -3.33 10.95
CA GLN A 101 9.05 -2.22 10.74
C GLN A 101 7.81 -2.69 9.95
N TYR A 102 8.02 -3.56 8.97
CA TYR A 102 6.92 -4.19 8.23
C TYR A 102 6.01 -5.01 9.16
N LEU A 103 6.59 -5.84 10.04
CA LEU A 103 5.80 -6.62 11.01
C LEU A 103 5.01 -5.71 11.96
N TRP A 104 5.63 -4.65 12.47
CA TRP A 104 4.94 -3.71 13.36
C TRP A 104 3.80 -2.99 12.64
N GLY A 105 4.07 -2.39 11.48
CA GLY A 105 3.06 -1.69 10.70
C GLY A 105 1.92 -2.61 10.29
N ASN A 106 2.22 -3.80 9.77
CA ASN A 106 1.19 -4.74 9.33
C ASN A 106 0.39 -5.27 10.52
N GLY A 107 1.02 -5.43 11.69
CA GLY A 107 0.35 -5.73 12.95
C GLY A 107 -0.77 -4.75 13.31
N TYR A 108 -0.62 -3.45 12.98
CA TYR A 108 -1.71 -2.49 13.10
C TYR A 108 -2.76 -2.66 12.01
N LEU A 109 -2.34 -2.72 10.73
CA LEU A 109 -3.26 -2.83 9.59
C LEU A 109 -4.13 -4.10 9.62
N LEU A 110 -3.65 -5.19 10.23
CA LEU A 110 -4.42 -6.42 10.44
C LEU A 110 -5.70 -6.21 11.26
N ASN A 111 -5.79 -5.13 12.05
CA ASN A 111 -6.99 -4.79 12.81
C ASN A 111 -8.03 -4.00 11.99
N LEU A 112 -7.76 -3.69 10.71
CA LEU A 112 -8.76 -3.11 9.81
C LEU A 112 -9.89 -4.11 9.55
N GLU A 113 -11.14 -3.66 9.74
CA GLU A 113 -12.33 -4.45 9.41
C GLU A 113 -12.54 -4.59 7.89
N VAL A 114 -11.93 -3.68 7.12
CA VAL A 114 -11.97 -3.63 5.65
C VAL A 114 -10.65 -4.14 5.04
N PRO A 115 -10.65 -4.61 3.78
CA PRO A 115 -9.42 -4.93 3.07
C PRO A 115 -8.49 -3.72 2.94
N TYR A 116 -7.19 -3.98 2.87
CA TYR A 116 -6.18 -2.94 2.64
C TYR A 116 -5.12 -3.38 1.62
N LEU A 117 -4.56 -2.42 0.89
CA LEU A 117 -3.50 -2.62 -0.09
C LEU A 117 -2.37 -1.64 0.18
N VAL A 118 -1.13 -2.10 0.10
CA VAL A 118 0.06 -1.28 0.35
C VAL A 118 0.89 -1.19 -0.92
N LEU A 119 1.21 0.04 -1.33
CA LEU A 119 2.15 0.35 -2.41
C LEU A 119 3.58 0.46 -1.84
N ILE A 120 4.58 0.24 -2.68
CA ILE A 120 6.01 0.47 -2.37
C ILE A 120 6.36 1.97 -2.43
N GLY A 121 7.03 2.49 -1.40
CA GLY A 121 7.69 3.81 -1.42
C GLY A 121 9.22 3.73 -1.53
N ASN A 122 9.89 4.88 -1.51
CA ASN A 122 11.34 4.94 -1.67
C ASN A 122 12.08 4.50 -0.40
N HIS A 123 11.54 4.79 0.80
CA HIS A 123 12.10 4.29 2.06
C HIS A 123 11.92 2.77 2.21
N ASP A 124 10.92 2.20 1.55
CA ASP A 124 10.73 0.75 1.51
C ASP A 124 11.81 0.03 0.69
N LEU A 125 12.60 0.73 -0.14
CA LEU A 125 13.63 0.16 -1.01
C LEU A 125 15.05 0.22 -0.42
N VAL A 126 15.23 0.77 0.78
CA VAL A 126 16.55 0.83 1.43
C VAL A 126 16.85 -0.46 2.20
N GLY A 127 18.14 -0.78 2.40
CA GLY A 127 18.54 -1.94 3.19
C GLY A 127 17.99 -3.26 2.64
N ASN A 128 17.29 -4.03 3.47
CA ASN A 128 16.60 -5.28 3.08
C ASN A 128 15.12 -5.04 2.72
N GLY A 129 14.71 -3.78 2.58
CA GLY A 129 13.32 -3.41 2.42
C GLY A 129 12.73 -3.91 1.11
N LEU A 130 13.53 -3.93 0.04
CA LEU A 130 13.12 -4.43 -1.28
C LEU A 130 12.61 -5.88 -1.18
N GLU A 131 13.40 -6.76 -0.56
CA GLU A 131 13.02 -8.16 -0.34
C GLU A 131 11.87 -8.28 0.68
N ALA A 132 11.89 -7.48 1.75
CA ALA A 132 10.87 -7.51 2.79
C ALA A 132 9.49 -7.12 2.24
N TYR A 133 9.40 -5.99 1.52
CA TYR A 133 8.17 -5.58 0.84
C TYR A 133 7.72 -6.67 -0.13
N LYS A 134 8.64 -7.19 -0.96
CA LYS A 134 8.30 -8.20 -1.97
C LYS A 134 7.71 -9.45 -1.35
N GLU A 135 8.21 -9.88 -0.20
CA GLU A 135 7.71 -11.04 0.52
C GLU A 135 6.37 -10.76 1.23
N MET A 136 6.23 -9.58 1.86
CA MET A 136 5.01 -9.21 2.57
C MET A 136 3.88 -8.81 1.64
N PHE A 137 4.08 -7.81 0.79
CA PHE A 137 3.03 -7.19 -0.02
C PHE A 137 2.98 -7.68 -1.47
N GLY A 138 4.07 -8.25 -1.98
CA GLY A 138 4.11 -8.85 -3.32
C GLY A 138 4.71 -7.92 -4.39
N ASP A 139 4.11 -7.91 -5.58
CA ASP A 139 4.66 -7.17 -6.72
C ASP A 139 4.70 -5.65 -6.50
N PHE A 140 5.72 -4.98 -7.05
CA PHE A 140 5.88 -3.53 -6.97
C PHE A 140 4.89 -2.80 -7.89
N ASP A 141 4.59 -3.43 -9.04
CA ASP A 141 3.59 -3.00 -9.99
C ASP A 141 2.47 -4.05 -10.02
N PHE A 142 1.23 -3.63 -9.77
CA PHE A 142 0.08 -4.53 -9.85
C PHE A 142 -1.19 -3.75 -10.19
N SER A 143 -2.22 -4.45 -10.67
CA SER A 143 -3.51 -3.80 -10.93
C SER A 143 -4.66 -4.76 -10.72
N PHE A 144 -5.83 -4.21 -10.49
CA PHE A 144 -7.08 -4.95 -10.40
C PHE A 144 -8.24 -4.09 -10.85
N VAL A 145 -9.34 -4.74 -11.23
CA VAL A 145 -10.61 -4.07 -11.50
C VAL A 145 -11.51 -4.28 -10.29
N TYR A 146 -12.07 -3.20 -9.76
CA TYR A 146 -13.11 -3.25 -8.74
C TYR A 146 -14.32 -2.47 -9.27
N GLN A 147 -15.42 -3.20 -9.42
CA GLN A 147 -16.60 -2.78 -10.19
C GLN A 147 -16.25 -2.54 -11.67
N ASP A 148 -16.14 -1.29 -12.11
CA ASP A 148 -15.81 -0.86 -13.48
C ASP A 148 -14.58 0.06 -13.56
N ILE A 149 -13.88 0.22 -12.42
CA ILE A 149 -12.69 1.05 -12.28
C ILE A 149 -11.47 0.15 -12.11
N LYS A 150 -10.46 0.41 -12.92
CA LYS A 150 -9.15 -0.21 -12.77
C LYS A 150 -8.26 0.59 -11.84
N PHE A 151 -7.75 -0.05 -10.80
CA PHE A 151 -6.74 0.50 -9.92
C PHE A 151 -5.38 0.00 -10.37
N VAL A 152 -4.46 0.92 -10.67
CA VAL A 152 -3.11 0.61 -11.14
C VAL A 152 -2.11 1.13 -10.11
N PHE A 153 -1.44 0.22 -9.43
CA PHE A 153 -0.37 0.49 -8.48
C PHE A 153 0.95 0.44 -9.23
N LEU A 154 1.70 1.53 -9.20
CA LEU A 154 2.89 1.73 -10.00
C LEU A 154 4.05 2.19 -9.13
N ASN A 155 5.16 1.47 -9.22
CA ASN A 155 6.43 1.86 -8.62
C ASN A 155 7.05 3.01 -9.41
N THR A 156 7.20 4.17 -8.77
CA THR A 156 7.79 5.39 -9.35
C THR A 156 9.09 5.82 -8.68
N ASN A 157 9.67 4.97 -7.82
CA ASN A 157 10.84 5.29 -6.99
C ASN A 157 12.15 5.22 -7.81
N SER A 158 12.28 6.06 -8.84
CA SER A 158 13.32 5.96 -9.87
C SER A 158 14.75 6.08 -9.33
N LEU A 159 14.96 6.95 -8.34
CA LEU A 159 16.27 7.20 -7.73
C LEU A 159 16.86 5.94 -7.11
N GLU A 160 16.04 5.13 -6.45
CA GLU A 160 16.43 3.89 -5.78
C GLU A 160 16.85 2.81 -6.79
N PHE A 161 16.45 2.96 -8.04
CA PHE A 161 16.90 2.16 -9.19
C PHE A 161 17.95 2.87 -10.04
N ALA A 162 18.57 3.93 -9.51
CA ALA A 162 19.63 4.72 -10.16
C ALA A 162 19.23 5.30 -11.53
N TYR A 163 17.97 5.73 -11.69
CA TYR A 163 17.45 6.34 -12.91
C TYR A 163 17.74 5.47 -14.15
N ASN A 164 17.43 4.18 -14.05
CA ASN A 164 17.76 3.20 -15.08
C ASN A 164 16.86 3.28 -16.33
N GLY A 165 15.97 4.26 -16.45
CA GLY A 165 15.02 4.40 -17.55
C GLY A 165 13.90 3.35 -17.59
N ASN A 166 13.71 2.56 -16.53
CA ASN A 166 12.70 1.50 -16.47
C ASN A 166 11.74 1.60 -15.27
N VAL A 167 11.98 2.54 -14.35
CA VAL A 167 11.11 2.80 -13.20
C VAL A 167 10.67 4.27 -13.26
N PRO A 168 9.38 4.56 -13.48
CA PRO A 168 8.29 3.60 -13.68
C PRO A 168 8.34 2.84 -15.01
N ASN A 169 7.70 1.67 -15.05
CA ASN A 169 7.55 0.88 -16.27
C ASN A 169 6.38 1.42 -17.13
N LEU A 170 6.70 2.33 -18.05
CA LEU A 170 5.69 3.01 -18.88
C LEU A 170 5.00 2.08 -19.89
N ASP A 171 5.71 1.10 -20.43
CA ASP A 171 5.12 0.12 -21.36
C ASP A 171 4.06 -0.73 -20.65
N TRP A 172 4.35 -1.16 -19.41
CA TRP A 172 3.39 -1.88 -18.58
C TRP A 172 2.21 -0.99 -18.19
N LEU A 173 2.47 0.26 -17.78
CA LEU A 173 1.42 1.23 -17.43
C LEU A 173 0.47 1.45 -18.62
N SER A 174 1.00 1.65 -19.82
CA SER A 174 0.21 1.83 -21.04
C SER A 174 -0.68 0.61 -21.32
N GLN A 175 -0.16 -0.61 -21.15
CA GLN A 175 -0.95 -1.84 -21.28
C GLN A 175 -2.05 -1.93 -20.22
N GLN A 176 -1.78 -1.52 -18.98
CA GLN A 176 -2.79 -1.56 -17.92
C GLN A 176 -3.91 -0.54 -18.14
N LEU A 177 -3.60 0.61 -18.73
CA LEU A 177 -4.56 1.69 -19.00
C LEU A 177 -5.33 1.53 -20.31
N PHE A 178 -4.97 0.57 -21.16
CA PHE A 178 -5.68 0.31 -22.41
C PHE A 178 -7.12 -0.15 -22.11
N PRO A 179 -8.16 0.64 -22.47
CA PRO A 179 -9.55 0.30 -22.12
C PRO A 179 -9.97 -1.08 -22.63
N SER A 180 -10.76 -1.80 -21.83
CA SER A 180 -11.35 -3.08 -22.19
C SER A 180 -12.84 -3.12 -21.82
N ASP A 181 -13.51 -4.23 -22.11
CA ASP A 181 -14.90 -4.43 -21.69
C ASP A 181 -15.06 -4.53 -20.16
N ASP A 182 -13.97 -4.81 -19.43
CA ASP A 182 -13.97 -5.01 -17.97
C ASP A 182 -13.89 -3.70 -17.19
N PHE A 183 -13.33 -2.63 -17.77
CA PHE A 183 -13.20 -1.34 -17.10
C PHE A 183 -13.23 -0.18 -18.10
N SER A 184 -13.90 0.90 -17.70
CA SER A 184 -13.98 2.11 -18.52
C SER A 184 -13.17 3.27 -17.97
N LYS A 185 -12.82 3.22 -16.68
CA LYS A 185 -12.08 4.25 -15.94
C LYS A 185 -10.91 3.65 -15.17
N ALA A 186 -9.91 4.48 -14.87
CA ALA A 186 -8.76 4.07 -14.11
C ALA A 186 -8.35 5.10 -13.05
N VAL A 187 -7.85 4.59 -11.92
CA VAL A 187 -7.14 5.35 -10.89
C VAL A 187 -5.72 4.82 -10.83
N VAL A 188 -4.74 5.73 -10.90
CA VAL A 188 -3.32 5.37 -10.80
C VAL A 188 -2.81 5.77 -9.42
N VAL A 189 -2.17 4.85 -8.73
CA VAL A 189 -1.61 5.03 -7.38
C VAL A 189 -0.10 4.83 -7.47
N PHE A 190 0.66 5.81 -7.02
CA PHE A 190 2.13 5.75 -6.98
C PHE A 190 2.66 6.48 -5.74
N HIS A 191 3.96 6.41 -5.46
CA HIS A 191 4.53 7.06 -4.27
C HIS A 191 5.21 8.38 -4.62
N MET A 192 6.30 8.33 -5.38
CA MET A 192 7.03 9.54 -5.82
C MET A 192 6.37 10.17 -7.05
N PRO A 193 5.88 11.43 -6.96
CA PRO A 193 5.40 12.15 -8.14
C PRO A 193 6.56 12.58 -9.05
N PRO A 194 6.30 12.86 -10.34
CA PRO A 194 7.31 13.44 -11.21
C PRO A 194 7.91 14.73 -10.62
N GLY A 195 9.23 14.85 -10.69
CA GLY A 195 10.00 15.88 -9.98
C GLY A 195 11.27 15.31 -9.37
N ILE A 196 11.60 15.71 -8.14
CA ILE A 196 12.83 15.27 -7.46
C ILE A 196 12.74 13.76 -7.16
N GLY A 197 13.72 13.01 -7.65
CA GLY A 197 13.83 11.55 -7.43
C GLY A 197 13.07 10.69 -8.44
N PHE A 198 12.27 11.31 -9.31
CA PHE A 198 11.68 10.66 -10.48
C PHE A 198 12.63 10.74 -11.68
N ASP A 199 12.62 9.74 -12.56
CA ASP A 199 13.46 9.72 -13.76
C ASP A 199 13.03 10.81 -14.77
N PRO A 200 13.86 11.84 -15.01
CA PRO A 200 13.51 12.94 -15.89
C PRO A 200 13.31 12.50 -17.35
N GLU A 201 13.90 11.38 -17.78
CA GLU A 201 13.70 10.84 -19.14
C GLU A 201 12.31 10.22 -19.31
N LEU A 202 11.68 9.79 -18.20
CA LEU A 202 10.36 9.14 -18.20
C LEU A 202 9.21 10.11 -17.92
N GLU A 203 9.48 11.29 -17.36
CA GLU A 203 8.45 12.23 -16.90
C GLU A 203 7.44 12.61 -17.98
N LEU A 204 7.90 13.01 -19.17
CA LEU A 204 7.00 13.34 -20.27
C LEU A 204 6.19 12.12 -20.73
N GLY A 205 6.83 10.95 -20.82
CA GLY A 205 6.19 9.70 -21.21
C GLY A 205 5.14 9.24 -20.20
N PHE A 206 5.37 9.48 -18.91
CA PHE A 206 4.42 9.21 -17.84
C PHE A 206 3.12 10.01 -18.03
N TYR A 207 3.23 11.34 -18.16
CA TYR A 207 2.05 12.18 -18.38
C TYR A 207 1.30 11.86 -19.67
N GLN A 208 2.03 11.57 -20.75
CA GLN A 208 1.44 11.14 -22.02
C GLN A 208 0.69 9.81 -21.87
N THR A 209 1.26 8.86 -21.13
CA THR A 209 0.64 7.56 -20.88
C THR A 209 -0.67 7.69 -20.09
N LEU A 210 -0.69 8.54 -19.06
CA LEU A 210 -1.92 8.81 -18.28
C LEU A 210 -3.04 9.41 -19.13
N SER A 211 -2.69 10.29 -20.08
CA SER A 211 -3.66 11.04 -20.89
C SER A 211 -4.09 10.31 -22.17
N ALA A 212 -3.39 9.24 -22.56
CA ALA A 212 -3.52 8.60 -23.88
C ALA A 212 -4.94 8.13 -24.23
N HIS A 213 -5.73 7.71 -23.24
CA HIS A 213 -7.04 7.09 -23.45
C HIS A 213 -8.21 7.87 -22.84
N ASN A 214 -7.96 9.02 -22.19
CA ASN A 214 -8.98 9.83 -21.49
C ASN A 214 -9.84 9.03 -20.48
N ASN A 215 -9.28 7.97 -19.90
CA ASN A 215 -9.95 7.09 -18.94
C ASN A 215 -9.38 7.17 -17.53
N VAL A 216 -8.17 7.72 -17.34
CA VAL A 216 -7.64 8.01 -16.01
C VAL A 216 -8.41 9.17 -15.41
N ILE A 217 -9.10 8.92 -14.29
CA ILE A 217 -9.96 9.92 -13.64
C ILE A 217 -9.26 10.62 -12.47
N MET A 218 -8.21 10.00 -11.92
CA MET A 218 -7.40 10.54 -10.84
C MET A 218 -6.08 9.77 -10.72
N ALA A 219 -5.04 10.49 -10.32
CA ALA A 219 -3.79 9.95 -9.82
C ALA A 219 -3.67 10.25 -8.32
N VAL A 220 -3.21 9.30 -7.51
CA VAL A 220 -3.06 9.46 -6.06
C VAL A 220 -1.64 9.11 -5.65
N HIS A 221 -1.03 9.93 -4.80
CA HIS A 221 0.32 9.67 -4.30
C HIS A 221 0.60 10.22 -2.91
N GLY A 222 1.77 9.89 -2.37
CA GLY A 222 2.30 10.37 -1.07
C GLY A 222 3.59 11.15 -1.25
N HIS A 223 4.59 10.88 -0.39
CA HIS A 223 5.97 11.39 -0.45
C HIS A 223 6.15 12.88 -0.08
N GLN A 224 5.12 13.71 -0.25
CA GLN A 224 5.24 15.16 -0.04
C GLN A 224 4.82 15.61 1.36
N HIS A 225 4.35 14.71 2.23
CA HIS A 225 3.98 14.97 3.63
C HIS A 225 3.01 16.16 3.82
N HIS A 226 2.03 16.30 2.93
CA HIS A 226 0.92 17.24 3.06
C HIS A 226 -0.22 16.80 2.15
N HIS A 227 -1.36 17.49 2.17
CA HIS A 227 -2.42 17.24 1.21
C HIS A 227 -2.50 18.35 0.18
N GLU A 228 -2.64 17.95 -1.08
CA GLU A 228 -2.86 18.85 -2.20
C GLU A 228 -3.67 18.14 -3.29
N VAL A 229 -4.60 18.86 -3.92
CA VAL A 229 -5.21 18.45 -5.18
C VAL A 229 -4.75 19.42 -6.25
N TYR A 230 -4.01 18.93 -7.25
CA TYR A 230 -3.39 19.77 -8.28
C TYR A 230 -3.47 19.12 -9.66
N TYR A 231 -3.09 19.88 -10.69
CA TYR A 231 -3.13 19.46 -12.09
C TYR A 231 -1.76 19.70 -12.71
N PRO A 232 -0.91 18.66 -12.87
CA PRO A 232 0.48 18.84 -13.31
C PRO A 232 0.58 19.19 -14.81
N THR A 233 -0.40 18.77 -15.62
CA THR A 233 -0.49 19.13 -17.03
C THR A 233 -1.76 19.92 -17.30
N ALA A 234 -1.87 20.50 -18.50
CA ALA A 234 -3.11 21.13 -18.95
C ALA A 234 -4.26 20.11 -19.10
N ASP A 235 -3.93 18.81 -19.16
CA ASP A 235 -4.89 17.73 -19.15
C ASP A 235 -5.49 17.61 -17.75
N SER A 236 -6.81 17.49 -17.68
CA SER A 236 -7.58 17.71 -16.45
C SER A 236 -7.53 16.56 -15.44
N ILE A 237 -6.49 15.72 -15.45
CA ILE A 237 -6.35 14.59 -14.51
C ILE A 237 -5.90 15.17 -13.17
N PRO A 238 -6.74 15.12 -12.12
CA PRO A 238 -6.34 15.57 -10.79
C PRO A 238 -5.31 14.61 -10.20
N PHE A 239 -4.22 15.17 -9.69
CA PHE A 239 -3.28 14.49 -8.81
C PHE A 239 -3.69 14.83 -7.37
N VAL A 240 -3.83 13.80 -6.55
CA VAL A 240 -4.18 13.91 -5.13
C VAL A 240 -3.00 13.42 -4.31
N ASN A 241 -2.30 14.36 -3.71
CA ASN A 241 -1.30 14.08 -2.70
C ASN A 241 -2.01 13.86 -1.36
N VAL A 242 -1.80 12.71 -0.73
CA VAL A 242 -2.43 12.36 0.55
C VAL A 242 -1.50 12.69 1.72
N TYR A 243 -2.08 12.89 2.90
CA TYR A 243 -1.29 13.07 4.11
C TYR A 243 -0.51 11.81 4.46
N GLY A 244 0.70 12.00 4.96
CA GLY A 244 1.37 11.00 5.77
C GLY A 244 0.67 10.85 7.13
N VAL A 245 0.78 9.67 7.72
CA VAL A 245 0.05 9.32 8.94
C VAL A 245 0.40 10.21 10.15
N GLU A 246 1.60 10.80 10.16
CA GLU A 246 2.11 11.72 11.18
C GLU A 246 1.25 12.97 11.34
N HIS A 247 0.53 13.35 10.29
CA HIS A 247 -0.38 14.49 10.32
C HIS A 247 -1.71 14.18 11.00
N ARG A 248 -1.98 12.92 11.34
CA ARG A 248 -3.24 12.45 11.94
C ARG A 248 -4.46 12.82 11.10
N MET A 249 -4.29 12.73 9.79
CA MET A 249 -5.29 13.01 8.78
C MET A 249 -5.34 11.84 7.80
N MET A 250 -6.53 11.41 7.42
CA MET A 250 -6.73 10.48 6.30
C MET A 250 -7.44 11.19 5.16
N THR A 251 -7.16 10.80 3.94
CA THR A 251 -7.88 11.27 2.76
C THR A 251 -8.91 10.22 2.36
N ILE A 252 -10.19 10.57 2.37
CA ILE A 252 -11.25 9.70 1.86
C ILE A 252 -11.59 10.15 0.44
N VAL A 253 -11.60 9.19 -0.49
CA VAL A 253 -12.08 9.41 -1.86
C VAL A 253 -13.36 8.61 -2.08
N LYS A 254 -14.39 9.29 -2.57
CA LYS A 254 -15.63 8.66 -3.04
C LYS A 254 -15.73 8.78 -4.55
N ILE A 255 -16.01 7.68 -5.22
CA ILE A 255 -16.26 7.61 -6.65
C ILE A 255 -17.71 7.17 -6.87
N TYR A 256 -18.50 8.06 -7.48
CA TYR A 256 -19.92 7.82 -7.77
C TYR A 256 -20.29 8.44 -9.12
N GLN A 257 -20.82 7.64 -10.05
CA GLN A 257 -21.23 8.10 -11.38
C GLN A 257 -20.18 8.98 -12.07
N ASP A 258 -18.95 8.48 -12.19
CA ASP A 258 -17.78 9.18 -12.75
C ASP A 258 -17.33 10.46 -12.00
N LYS A 259 -17.94 10.79 -10.85
CA LYS A 259 -17.54 11.93 -10.03
C LYS A 259 -16.66 11.48 -8.89
N ILE A 260 -15.61 12.25 -8.65
CA ILE A 260 -14.67 12.05 -7.56
C ILE A 260 -14.90 13.13 -6.52
N TYR A 261 -15.03 12.71 -5.27
CA TYR A 261 -15.09 13.59 -4.10
C TYR A 261 -13.92 13.24 -3.20
N VAL A 262 -13.10 14.23 -2.87
CA VAL A 262 -11.94 14.09 -1.98
C VAL A 262 -12.25 14.87 -0.71
N GLU A 263 -12.20 14.20 0.43
CA GLU A 263 -12.39 14.79 1.76
C GLU A 263 -11.25 14.37 2.68
N ASN A 264 -10.93 15.19 3.67
CA ASN A 264 -9.90 14.89 4.66
C ASN A 264 -10.52 14.84 6.05
N GLU A 265 -10.16 13.81 6.80
CA GLU A 265 -10.72 13.53 8.12
C GLU A 265 -9.60 13.34 9.14
N ALA A 266 -9.72 14.00 10.29
CA ALA A 266 -8.76 13.89 11.38
C ALA A 266 -9.02 12.63 12.24
N PHE A 267 -7.96 12.09 12.84
CA PHE A 267 -8.02 10.97 13.79
C PHE A 267 -7.23 11.18 15.08
#